data_AF-A0A528F5T7-F1
#
_entry.id   AF-A0A528F5T7-F1
#
_cell.length_a   1.000
_cell.length_b   1.000
_cell.length_c   1.000
_cell.angle_alpha   90.00
_cell.angle_beta   90.00
_cell.angle_gamma   90.00
#
_symmetry.space_group_name_H-M   'P 1'
#
loop_
_entity.id
_entity.type
_entity.pdbx_description
1 polymer ?
#
loop_
_entity_poly.entity_id
_entity_poly.type
_entity_poly.pdbx_seq_one_letter_code
_entity_poly.pdbx_strand_id
1 'polypeptide(L)' 'EEDLIGRLRRKPGGQWYFDYAEGDRDDEIGFHLGDERFVTGEYVSIERNGAMHTYQVARVERP' A
#
# COMPACT_ATOMS: atom_id res chain seq x y z
N GLU A 1 14.13 15.19 -6.26
CA GLU A 1 13.58 13.83 -6.46
C GLU A 1 12.09 13.97 -6.63
N GLU A 2 11.51 13.20 -7.56
CA GLU A 2 10.05 13.10 -7.69
C GLU A 2 9.57 11.99 -6.76
N ASP A 3 8.48 12.24 -6.04
CA ASP A 3 7.91 11.23 -5.14
C ASP A 3 7.41 10.02 -5.94
N LEU A 4 7.83 8.82 -5.54
CA LEU A 4 7.29 7.57 -6.09
C LEU A 4 5.98 7.24 -5.38
N ILE A 5 4.88 7.24 -6.14
CA ILE A 5 3.53 7.00 -5.61
C ILE A 5 3.04 5.60 -6.01
N GLY A 6 2.84 4.74 -5.00
CA GLY A 6 2.11 3.47 -5.12
C GLY A 6 0.66 3.58 -4.65
N ARG A 7 -0.17 2.60 -5.01
CA ARG A 7 -1.58 2.51 -4.57
C ARG A 7 -1.81 1.25 -3.77
N LEU A 8 -2.32 1.40 -2.57
CA LEU A 8 -2.86 0.30 -1.78
C LEU A 8 -4.35 0.11 -2.10
N ARG A 9 -4.75 -1.08 -2.56
CA ARG A 9 -6.14 -1.37 -2.97
C ARG A 9 -6.68 -2.63 -2.33
N ARG A 10 -8.01 -2.70 -2.19
CA ARG A 10 -8.73 -3.85 -1.61
C ARG A 10 -9.53 -4.58 -2.69
N LYS A 11 -9.30 -5.90 -2.86
CA LYS A 11 -10.08 -6.77 -3.75
C LYS A 11 -11.45 -7.11 -3.15
N PRO A 12 -12.46 -7.45 -3.97
CA PRO A 12 -13.66 -8.14 -3.49
C PRO A 12 -13.26 -9.43 -2.76
N GLY A 13 -13.61 -9.55 -1.49
CA GLY A 13 -13.12 -10.63 -0.61
C GLY A 13 -12.20 -10.14 0.52
N GLY A 14 -11.84 -8.86 0.53
CA GLY A 14 -11.21 -8.21 1.68
C GLY A 14 -9.69 -8.19 1.67
N GLN A 15 -9.06 -8.89 0.72
CA GLN A 15 -7.60 -8.92 0.55
C GLN A 15 -7.08 -7.59 0.03
N TRP A 16 -5.97 -7.12 0.61
CA TRP A 16 -5.26 -5.92 0.18
C TRP A 16 -4.08 -6.26 -0.72
N TYR A 17 -3.76 -5.37 -1.65
CA TYR A 17 -2.59 -5.48 -2.54
C TYR A 17 -2.00 -4.11 -2.86
N PHE A 18 -0.69 -4.08 -3.11
CA PHE A 18 0.03 -2.89 -3.55
C PHE A 18 0.23 -2.88 -5.06
N ASP A 19 -0.12 -1.76 -5.68
CA ASP A 19 0.02 -1.45 -7.10
C ASP A 19 1.07 -0.32 -7.23
N TYR A 20 2.31 -0.70 -7.51
CA TYR A 20 3.42 0.22 -7.74
C TYR A 20 3.34 0.74 -9.19
N ALA A 21 3.40 2.06 -9.40
CA ALA A 21 3.34 2.61 -10.76
C ALA A 21 4.56 2.16 -11.60
N GLU A 22 4.26 1.41 -12.66
CA GLU A 22 5.06 0.94 -13.80
C GLU A 22 6.47 0.36 -13.53
N GLY A 23 6.61 -0.95 -13.74
CA GLY A 23 7.90 -1.63 -13.94
C GLY A 23 8.11 -2.87 -13.08
N ASP A 24 7.40 -3.01 -11.97
CA ASP A 24 7.62 -4.08 -11.00
C ASP A 24 6.34 -4.91 -10.80
N ARG A 25 6.39 -6.16 -11.29
CA ARG A 25 5.30 -7.13 -11.19
C ARG A 25 5.37 -7.84 -9.86
N ASP A 26 4.99 -7.18 -8.77
CA ASP A 26 4.70 -7.88 -7.52
C ASP A 26 3.51 -7.21 -6.85
N ASP A 27 2.33 -7.78 -7.09
CA ASP A 27 1.13 -7.54 -6.27
C ASP A 27 1.39 -8.07 -4.86
N GLU A 28 2.14 -7.33 -4.05
CA GLU A 28 2.47 -7.72 -2.68
C GLU A 28 1.18 -7.79 -1.85
N ILE A 29 0.99 -8.91 -1.14
CA ILE A 29 -0.20 -9.10 -0.30
C ILE A 29 0.00 -8.34 1.01
N GLY A 30 -0.82 -7.31 1.23
CA GLY A 30 -0.82 -6.59 2.50
C GLY A 30 -1.30 -7.51 3.64
N PHE A 31 -0.45 -7.76 4.63
CA PHE A 31 -0.80 -8.52 5.83
C PHE A 31 -1.37 -7.58 6.91
N HIS A 32 -2.40 -8.01 7.64
CA HIS A 32 -3.07 -7.26 8.73
C HIS A 32 -3.74 -5.91 8.39
N LEU A 33 -3.88 -5.53 7.12
CA LEU A 33 -4.57 -4.28 6.74
C LEU A 33 -6.11 -4.39 6.72
N GLY A 34 -6.67 -5.57 7.03
CA GLY A 34 -8.09 -5.89 6.86
C GLY A 34 -9.06 -5.00 7.65
N ASP A 35 -8.65 -4.60 8.85
CA ASP A 35 -9.41 -3.77 9.78
C ASP A 35 -8.84 -2.35 9.91
N GLU A 36 -7.78 -2.03 9.15
CA GLU A 36 -7.08 -0.76 9.26
C GLU A 36 -7.91 0.39 8.65
N ARG A 37 -7.94 1.52 9.36
CA ARG A 37 -8.58 2.75 8.87
C ARG A 37 -7.49 3.76 8.58
N PHE A 38 -6.98 3.74 7.35
CA PHE A 38 -5.97 4.69 6.91
C PHE A 38 -6.40 6.15 7.11
N VAL A 39 -5.47 6.94 7.65
CA VAL A 39 -5.58 8.40 7.76
C VAL A 39 -4.41 9.05 7.02
N THR A 40 -4.69 10.14 6.30
CA THR A 40 -3.64 10.92 5.63
C THR A 40 -2.58 11.39 6.62
N GLY A 41 -1.31 11.22 6.26
CA GLY A 41 -0.15 11.58 7.09
C GLY A 41 0.38 10.43 7.96
N GLU A 42 -0.40 9.36 8.17
CA GLU A 42 0.07 8.15 8.84
C GLU A 42 1.11 7.41 7.99
N TYR A 43 1.86 6.53 8.65
CA TYR A 43 2.89 5.72 8.01
C TYR A 43 2.47 4.26 7.97
N VAL A 44 2.67 3.63 6.82
CA VAL A 44 2.51 2.19 6.62
C VAL A 44 3.86 1.61 6.19
N SER A 45 4.22 0.45 6.73
CA SER A 45 5.42 -0.26 6.29
C SER A 45 5.03 -1.54 5.60
N ILE A 46 5.57 -1.76 4.41
CA ILE A 46 5.31 -2.92 3.58
C ILE A 46 6.59 -3.72 3.45
N GLU A 47 6.50 -5.01 3.74
CA GLU A 47 7.59 -5.93 3.46
C GLU A 47 7.59 -6.23 1.97
N ARG A 48 8.75 -6.05 1.33
CA ARG A 48 8.99 -6.46 -0.05
C ARG A 48 10.39 -7.03 -0.15
N ASN A 49 10.52 -8.22 -0.76
CA ASN A 49 11.80 -8.90 -0.92
C ASN A 49 12.60 -9.03 0.40
N GLY A 50 11.92 -9.24 1.54
CA GLY A 50 12.56 -9.35 2.84
C GLY A 50 13.04 -8.02 3.46
N ALA A 51 12.69 -6.87 2.86
CA ALA A 51 12.99 -5.55 3.38
C ALA A 51 11.71 -4.76 3.70
N MET A 52 11.72 -4.00 4.79
CA MET A 52 10.60 -3.12 5.14
C MET A 52 10.75 -1.77 4.44
N HIS A 53 9.73 -1.38 3.70
CA HIS A 53 9.62 -0.10 3.01
C HIS A 53 8.53 0.75 3.66
N THR A 54 8.90 1.91 4.20
CA THR A 54 7.97 2.83 4.84
C THR A 54 7.42 3.85 3.86
N TYR A 55 6.10 3.98 3.82
CA TYR A 55 5.36 4.92 3.00
C TYR A 55 4.52 5.82 3.91
N GLN A 56 4.33 7.07 3.49
CA GLN A 56 3.34 7.95 4.10
C GLN A 56 2.03 7.88 3.30
N VAL A 57 0.90 7.81 4.01
CA VAL A 57 -0.43 7.87 3.40
C VAL A 57 -0.66 9.29 2.88
N ALA A 58 -0.42 9.50 1.59
CA ALA A 58 -0.59 10.81 0.95
C ALA A 58 -2.08 11.17 0.77
N ARG A 59 -2.94 10.18 0.53
CA ARG A 59 -4.37 10.36 0.28
C ARG A 59 -5.14 9.07 0.58
N VAL A 60 -6.36 9.21 1.09
CA VAL A 60 -7.31 8.12 1.26
C VAL A 60 -8.54 8.41 0.41
N GLU A 61 -8.88 7.49 -0.49
CA GLU A 61 -10.08 7.60 -1.32
C GLU A 61 -11.27 6.94 -0.60
N ARG A 62 -12.44 7.59 -0.63
CA ARG A 62 -13.67 6.96 -0.13
C ARG A 62 -14.15 5.94 -1.17
N PRO A 63 -14.67 4.77 -0.73
CA PRO A 63 -15.24 3.77 -1.63
C PRO A 63 -16.41 4.32 -2.46
#